data_AF-A0A831U658-F1
#
_entry.id   AF-A0A831U658-F1
#
_cell.length_a   1.000
_cell.length_b   1.000
_cell.length_c   1.000
_cell.angle_alpha   90.00
_cell.angle_beta   90.00
_cell.angle_gamma   90.00
#
_symmetry.space_group_name_H-M   'P 1'
#
loop_
_entity.id
_entity.type
_entity.pdbx_description
1 polymer ?
#
loop_
_entity_poly.entity_id
_entity_poly.type
_entity_poly.pdbx_seq_one_letter_code
_entity_poly.pdbx_strand_id
1 'polypeptide(L)'
;ALPPVTQAPVALVYDPEAAWVYEAQPQGAEWSYLGLVYLFYSALRRLGLDVDLVPPGASLRGYALTVVPSLPIVRGEALKAFQEAEGIVLFGPRSGSKTETFQIPRELPPGPLQALVPLKVVRVESLPPGLLEVAEGALGRFPLGLWREWVEAPLKPLLTFQDGKGALYQEGQYLYLAAWPSPELAGRLLSALAAEAGLKVLSLPEGLRLRRRGPWVFAFNYGPEAVEAPAPEGSRFLLGGRWVGPCDLAVWEEA
;
A
#
# COMPACT_ATOMS: atom_id res chain seq x y z
N ALA A 1 -3.65 -33.03 -6.25
CA ALA A 1 -3.08 -32.32 -5.08
C ALA A 1 -3.19 -30.82 -5.33
N LEU A 2 -3.28 -29.99 -4.28
CA LEU A 2 -3.25 -28.53 -4.46
C LEU A 2 -1.88 -28.11 -5.03
N PRO A 3 -1.83 -27.20 -6.03
CA PRO A 3 -0.57 -26.68 -6.55
C PRO A 3 0.24 -25.94 -5.46
N PRO A 4 1.56 -25.75 -5.63
CA PRO A 4 2.34 -24.92 -4.72
C PRO A 4 1.89 -23.45 -4.79
N VAL A 5 2.12 -22.71 -3.70
CA VAL A 5 2.02 -21.23 -3.75
C VAL A 5 3.22 -20.67 -4.49
N THR A 6 2.98 -19.62 -5.26
CA THR A 6 4.00 -18.83 -5.95
C THR A 6 4.14 -17.48 -5.26
N GLN A 7 5.28 -16.81 -5.47
CA GLN A 7 5.47 -15.43 -5.00
C GLN A 7 4.35 -14.53 -5.52
N ALA A 8 3.80 -13.70 -4.64
CA ALA A 8 2.83 -12.69 -5.02
C ALA A 8 3.49 -11.60 -5.89
N PRO A 9 2.75 -10.90 -6.75
CA PRO A 9 3.30 -9.77 -7.50
C PRO A 9 3.60 -8.54 -6.61
N VAL A 10 3.00 -8.49 -5.41
CA VAL A 10 3.11 -7.35 -4.49
C VAL A 10 3.59 -7.81 -3.12
N ALA A 11 4.59 -7.11 -2.57
CA ALA A 11 5.00 -7.21 -1.18
C ALA A 11 4.35 -6.10 -0.35
N LEU A 12 3.90 -6.44 0.87
CA LEU A 12 3.51 -5.47 1.88
C LEU A 12 4.42 -5.64 3.10
N VAL A 13 5.22 -4.62 3.38
CA VAL A 13 6.17 -4.65 4.50
C VAL A 13 5.41 -4.41 5.80
N TYR A 14 5.41 -5.40 6.68
CA TYR A 14 4.78 -5.32 8.00
C TYR A 14 5.83 -5.45 9.09
N ASP A 15 5.76 -4.55 10.08
CA ASP A 15 6.71 -4.50 11.18
C ASP A 15 5.98 -4.43 12.53
N PRO A 16 6.12 -5.44 13.39
CA PRO A 16 5.63 -5.37 14.75
C PRO A 16 6.23 -4.23 15.57
N GLU A 17 7.50 -3.85 15.33
CA GLU A 17 8.14 -2.76 16.07
C GLU A 17 7.52 -1.40 15.72
N ALA A 18 7.17 -1.18 14.45
CA ALA A 18 6.36 -0.04 14.04
C ALA A 18 5.06 0.07 14.84
N ALA A 19 4.37 -1.04 15.09
CA ALA A 19 3.16 -1.05 15.91
C ALA A 19 3.43 -0.51 17.32
N TRP A 20 4.52 -0.95 17.97
CA TRP A 20 4.92 -0.46 19.30
C TRP A 20 5.31 1.02 19.29
N VAL A 21 6.01 1.48 18.24
CA VAL A 21 6.36 2.90 18.09
C VAL A 21 5.11 3.77 18.03
N TYR A 22 4.11 3.33 17.27
CA TYR A 22 2.86 4.08 17.12
C TYR A 22 1.89 3.91 18.29
N GLU A 23 1.97 2.81 19.03
CA GLU A 23 1.27 2.65 20.31
C GLU A 23 1.87 3.59 21.39
N ALA A 24 3.20 3.68 21.47
CA ALA A 24 3.89 4.56 22.41
C ALA A 24 3.69 6.05 22.07
N GLN A 25 3.66 6.41 20.78
CA GLN A 25 3.45 7.78 20.32
C GLN A 25 2.50 7.83 19.12
N PRO A 26 1.17 7.75 19.37
CA PRO A 26 0.18 7.89 18.31
C PRO A 26 0.22 9.29 17.70
N GLN A 27 0.50 10.32 18.51
CA GLN A 27 0.51 11.76 18.17
C GLN A 27 -0.87 12.32 17.76
N GLY A 28 -1.67 11.58 16.99
CA GLY A 28 -3.10 11.82 16.76
C GLY A 28 -3.92 10.65 17.27
N ALA A 29 -5.09 10.91 17.88
CA ALA A 29 -5.90 9.89 18.52
C ALA A 29 -6.39 8.81 17.53
N GLU A 30 -6.63 9.21 16.28
CA GLU A 30 -7.12 8.33 15.22
C GLU A 30 -5.99 7.61 14.46
N TRP A 31 -4.72 7.91 14.75
CA TRP A 31 -3.61 7.22 14.12
C TRP A 31 -3.59 5.74 14.53
N SER A 32 -3.74 4.85 13.55
CA SER A 32 -3.74 3.41 13.76
C SER A 32 -2.81 2.71 12.76
N TYR A 33 -1.73 2.11 13.25
CA TYR A 33 -0.80 1.37 12.40
C TYR A 33 -1.49 0.20 11.68
N LEU A 34 -2.22 -0.63 12.43
CA LEU A 34 -2.98 -1.74 11.85
C LEU A 34 -4.08 -1.24 10.90
N GLY A 35 -4.73 -0.11 11.22
CA GLY A 35 -5.69 0.53 10.33
C GLY A 35 -5.06 0.92 8.99
N LEU A 36 -3.86 1.50 9.01
CA LEU A 36 -3.12 1.90 7.80
C LEU A 36 -2.65 0.69 6.99
N VAL A 37 -2.09 -0.32 7.65
CA VAL A 37 -1.72 -1.61 7.03
C VAL A 37 -2.94 -2.24 6.35
N TYR A 38 -4.07 -2.32 7.07
CA TYR A 38 -5.29 -2.93 6.56
C TYR A 38 -5.92 -2.13 5.42
N LEU A 39 -5.81 -0.80 5.43
CA LEU A 39 -6.27 0.07 4.36
C LEU A 39 -5.52 -0.22 3.05
N PHE A 40 -4.19 -0.25 3.09
CA PHE A 40 -3.39 -0.60 1.90
C PHE A 40 -3.60 -2.04 1.46
N TYR A 41 -3.64 -2.99 2.39
CA TYR A 41 -3.95 -4.38 2.10
C TYR A 41 -5.32 -4.51 1.40
N SER A 42 -6.35 -3.88 1.95
CA SER A 42 -7.71 -3.91 1.37
C SER A 42 -7.75 -3.32 -0.04
N ALA A 43 -7.03 -2.22 -0.27
CA ALA A 43 -6.93 -1.60 -1.59
C ALA A 43 -6.27 -2.55 -2.61
N LEU A 44 -5.15 -3.19 -2.27
CA LEU A 44 -4.51 -4.23 -3.12
C LEU A 44 -5.46 -5.41 -3.38
N ARG A 45 -6.16 -5.88 -2.35
CA ARG A 45 -7.09 -7.01 -2.45
C ARG A 45 -8.29 -6.69 -3.32
N ARG A 46 -8.79 -5.46 -3.32
CA ARG A 46 -9.86 -5.00 -4.24
C ARG A 46 -9.40 -4.88 -5.69
N LEU A 47 -8.09 -4.74 -5.92
CA LEU A 47 -7.49 -4.78 -7.26
C LEU A 47 -7.29 -6.21 -7.80
N GLY A 48 -7.69 -7.24 -7.05
CA GLY A 48 -7.46 -8.64 -7.40
C GLY A 48 -6.01 -9.11 -7.24
N LEU A 49 -5.18 -8.33 -6.55
CA LEU A 49 -3.77 -8.65 -6.36
C LEU A 49 -3.58 -9.59 -5.15
N ASP A 50 -2.65 -10.53 -5.33
CA ASP A 50 -2.12 -11.36 -4.27
C ASP A 50 -1.03 -10.53 -3.60
N VAL A 51 -0.89 -10.74 -2.29
CA VAL A 51 0.03 -9.96 -1.45
C VAL A 51 0.78 -10.94 -0.58
N ASP A 52 2.10 -10.78 -0.52
CA ASP A 52 2.95 -11.41 0.47
C ASP A 52 3.29 -10.38 1.57
N LEU A 53 3.08 -10.76 2.83
CA LEU A 53 3.50 -9.96 3.98
C LEU A 53 4.94 -10.30 4.31
N VAL A 54 5.83 -9.32 4.30
CA VAL A 54 7.26 -9.51 4.54
C VAL A 54 7.76 -8.60 5.66
N PRO A 55 8.74 -9.03 6.48
CA PRO A 55 9.34 -8.16 7.49
C PRO A 55 10.34 -7.16 6.86
N PRO A 56 10.71 -6.08 7.57
CA PRO A 56 11.80 -5.21 7.15
C PRO A 56 13.11 -5.98 6.94
N GLY A 57 13.83 -5.66 5.86
CA GLY A 57 15.09 -6.33 5.51
C GLY A 57 14.95 -7.66 4.75
N ALA A 58 13.73 -8.19 4.60
CA ALA A 58 13.49 -9.28 3.66
C ALA A 58 13.79 -8.82 2.22
N SER A 59 14.31 -9.72 1.38
CA SER A 59 14.57 -9.41 -0.02
C SER A 59 13.28 -9.05 -0.76
N LEU A 60 13.33 -7.96 -1.54
CA LEU A 60 12.22 -7.48 -2.36
C LEU A 60 12.35 -7.89 -3.84
N ARG A 61 13.28 -8.79 -4.15
CA ARG A 61 13.54 -9.26 -5.51
C ARG A 61 12.31 -9.97 -6.10
N GLY A 62 12.00 -9.70 -7.36
CA GLY A 62 10.86 -10.31 -8.06
C GLY A 62 9.48 -9.74 -7.72
N TYR A 63 9.35 -8.84 -6.75
CA TYR A 63 8.10 -8.09 -6.54
C TYR A 63 8.03 -6.90 -7.49
N ALA A 64 6.93 -6.77 -8.20
CA ALA A 64 6.69 -5.66 -9.12
C ALA A 64 6.33 -4.36 -8.38
N LEU A 65 5.69 -4.50 -7.21
CA LEU A 65 5.33 -3.40 -6.33
C LEU A 65 5.58 -3.79 -4.87
N THR A 66 6.18 -2.90 -4.09
CA THR A 66 6.30 -3.01 -2.64
C THR A 66 5.59 -1.84 -1.97
N VAL A 67 4.72 -2.15 -1.02
CA VAL A 67 4.03 -1.14 -0.20
C VAL A 67 4.55 -1.24 1.23
N VAL A 68 5.03 -0.12 1.76
CA VAL A 68 5.45 0.04 3.15
C VAL A 68 4.44 0.98 3.81
N PRO A 69 3.37 0.46 4.45
CA PRO A 69 2.32 1.30 5.03
C PRO A 69 2.87 2.38 5.95
N SER A 70 3.82 1.99 6.80
CA SER A 70 4.64 2.90 7.58
C SER A 70 5.78 2.11 8.23
N LEU A 71 7.03 2.58 8.13
CA LEU A 71 8.18 1.96 8.79
C LEU A 71 8.98 3.03 9.53
N PRO A 72 8.69 3.32 10.81
CA PRO A 72 9.26 4.47 11.51
C PRO A 72 10.77 4.38 11.67
N ILE A 73 11.29 3.18 11.92
CA ILE A 73 12.71 2.90 12.11
C ILE A 73 13.21 2.13 10.89
N VAL A 74 14.07 2.77 10.09
CA VAL A 74 14.65 2.15 8.88
C VAL A 74 16.11 1.79 9.18
N ARG A 75 16.35 0.49 9.46
CA ARG A 75 17.70 -0.04 9.68
C ARG A 75 18.45 -0.28 8.38
N GLY A 76 19.74 -0.55 8.46
CA GLY A 76 20.61 -0.78 7.30
C GLY A 76 20.13 -1.91 6.40
N GLU A 77 19.62 -3.00 6.98
CA GLU A 77 19.09 -4.16 6.25
C GLU A 77 17.83 -3.80 5.47
N ALA A 78 16.92 -3.03 6.07
CA ALA A 78 15.71 -2.55 5.40
C ALA A 78 16.05 -1.57 4.26
N LEU A 79 16.95 -0.62 4.52
CA LEU A 79 17.42 0.32 3.49
C LEU A 79 18.06 -0.41 2.31
N LYS A 80 18.90 -1.40 2.59
CA LYS A 80 19.54 -2.24 1.56
C LYS A 80 18.48 -3.00 0.74
N ALA A 81 17.49 -3.61 1.38
CA ALA A 81 16.42 -4.29 0.68
C ALA A 81 15.62 -3.35 -0.23
N PHE A 82 15.40 -2.09 0.19
CA PHE A 82 14.76 -1.07 -0.67
C PHE A 82 15.65 -0.66 -1.84
N GLN A 83 16.96 -0.51 -1.63
CA GLN A 83 17.92 -0.19 -2.69
C GLN A 83 18.03 -1.30 -3.75
N GLU A 84 17.88 -2.55 -3.33
CA GLU A 84 17.94 -3.74 -4.20
C GLU A 84 16.57 -4.11 -4.80
N ALA A 85 15.51 -3.35 -4.52
CA ALA A 85 14.20 -3.59 -5.09
C ALA A 85 14.22 -3.36 -6.60
N GLU A 86 13.71 -4.33 -7.37
CA GLU A 86 13.62 -4.28 -8.84
C GLU A 86 12.33 -3.55 -9.30
N GLY A 87 11.33 -3.44 -8.41
CA GLY A 87 10.04 -2.82 -8.67
C GLY A 87 9.82 -1.50 -7.93
N ILE A 88 8.60 -0.98 -8.05
CA ILE A 88 8.18 0.27 -7.40
C ILE A 88 8.10 0.08 -5.89
N VAL A 89 8.53 1.07 -5.10
CA VAL A 89 8.40 1.07 -3.63
C VAL A 89 7.63 2.30 -3.16
N LEU A 90 6.47 2.09 -2.54
CA LEU A 90 5.67 3.13 -1.91
C LEU A 90 5.89 3.15 -0.40
N PHE A 91 6.44 4.25 0.11
CA PHE A 91 6.50 4.54 1.54
C PHE A 91 5.30 5.38 1.98
N GLY A 92 4.58 4.90 2.99
CA GLY A 92 3.51 5.65 3.63
C GLY A 92 4.03 6.67 4.65
N PRO A 93 3.12 7.50 5.20
CA PRO A 93 3.48 8.58 6.12
C PRO A 93 4.21 8.05 7.36
N ARG A 94 5.02 8.89 7.99
CA ARG A 94 5.87 8.58 9.16
C ARG A 94 6.96 7.53 8.93
N SER A 95 7.18 7.06 7.71
CA SER A 95 8.30 6.16 7.41
C SER A 95 9.63 6.89 7.61
N GLY A 96 10.59 6.23 8.25
CA GLY A 96 11.90 6.77 8.61
C GLY A 96 11.85 7.96 9.58
N SER A 97 10.77 8.08 10.36
CA SER A 97 10.59 9.21 11.28
C SER A 97 11.25 9.05 12.66
N LYS A 98 11.79 7.86 12.96
CA LYS A 98 12.39 7.53 14.26
C LYS A 98 13.74 6.84 14.09
N THR A 99 14.64 7.11 15.03
CA THR A 99 15.85 6.31 15.24
C THR A 99 15.53 5.07 16.10
N GLU A 100 16.45 4.11 16.16
CA GLU A 100 16.34 2.92 17.02
C GLU A 100 16.15 3.25 18.51
N THR A 101 16.60 4.43 18.93
CA THR A 101 16.47 4.92 20.32
C THR A 101 15.30 5.89 20.49
N PHE A 102 14.28 5.81 19.63
CA PHE A 102 13.06 6.65 19.67
C PHE A 102 13.34 8.17 19.60
N GLN A 103 14.36 8.60 18.85
CA GLN A 103 14.61 10.03 18.61
C GLN A 103 14.16 10.41 17.19
N ILE A 104 14.04 11.70 16.93
CA ILE A 104 13.93 12.21 15.57
C ILE A 104 15.32 12.08 14.91
N PRO A 105 15.44 11.51 13.69
CA PRO A 105 16.71 11.50 12.95
C PRO A 105 17.28 12.91 12.82
N ARG A 106 18.61 13.06 12.88
CA ARG A 106 19.28 14.38 12.87
C ARG A 106 18.99 15.17 11.60
N GLU A 107 18.84 14.45 10.50
CA GLU A 107 18.50 14.94 9.17
C GLU A 107 17.00 15.19 8.95
N LEU A 108 16.18 14.99 9.99
CA LEU A 108 14.70 14.95 9.99
C LEU A 108 14.12 13.72 9.26
N PRO A 109 12.83 13.38 9.45
CA PRO A 109 12.19 12.34 8.65
C PRO A 109 12.24 12.69 7.15
N PRO A 110 12.28 11.70 6.24
CA PRO A 110 12.19 10.27 6.48
C PRO A 110 13.56 9.62 6.76
N GLY A 111 14.50 10.37 7.38
CA GLY A 111 15.74 9.84 7.91
C GLY A 111 16.57 9.11 6.85
N PRO A 112 16.92 7.82 7.07
CA PRO A 112 17.67 7.03 6.10
C PRO A 112 17.06 6.97 4.68
N LEU A 113 15.74 7.12 4.54
CA LEU A 113 15.08 7.11 3.23
C LEU A 113 15.40 8.36 2.40
N GLN A 114 16.01 9.41 2.97
CA GLN A 114 16.49 10.56 2.20
C GLN A 114 17.56 10.19 1.16
N ALA A 115 18.21 9.02 1.32
CA ALA A 115 19.12 8.46 0.32
C ALA A 115 18.39 7.96 -0.95
N LEU A 116 17.07 7.76 -0.87
CA LEU A 116 16.22 7.25 -1.97
C LEU A 116 15.26 8.33 -2.49
N VAL A 117 14.71 9.14 -1.59
CA VAL A 117 13.75 10.21 -1.92
C VAL A 117 14.25 11.51 -1.28
N PRO A 118 14.75 12.48 -2.07
CA PRO A 118 15.41 13.69 -1.54
C PRO A 118 14.38 14.71 -1.00
N LEU A 119 13.73 14.39 0.12
CA LEU A 119 12.76 15.24 0.79
C LEU A 119 12.96 15.24 2.31
N LYS A 120 12.44 16.26 2.99
CA LYS A 120 12.44 16.36 4.46
C LYS A 120 11.05 16.66 4.97
N VAL A 121 10.58 15.94 5.98
CA VAL A 121 9.38 16.27 6.73
C VAL A 121 9.76 17.25 7.84
N VAL A 122 9.40 18.51 7.67
CA VAL A 122 9.78 19.60 8.59
C VAL A 122 8.73 19.84 9.67
N ARG A 123 7.50 19.33 9.48
CA ARG A 123 6.40 19.40 10.45
C ARG A 123 5.38 18.31 10.16
N VAL A 124 4.65 17.92 11.20
CA VAL A 124 3.49 17.01 11.09
C VAL A 124 2.30 17.61 11.81
N GLU A 125 1.10 17.24 11.35
CA GLU A 125 -0.18 17.65 11.91
C GLU A 125 -1.06 16.41 12.08
N SER A 126 -1.62 16.25 13.28
CA SER A 126 -2.73 15.35 13.55
C SER A 126 -4.01 16.17 13.55
N LEU A 127 -4.94 15.84 12.65
CA LEU A 127 -6.14 16.64 12.39
C LEU A 127 -7.36 16.00 13.05
N PRO A 128 -8.27 16.79 13.65
CA PRO A 128 -9.49 16.24 14.23
C PRO A 128 -10.38 15.59 13.15
N PRO A 129 -11.19 14.57 13.51
CA PRO A 129 -12.13 13.95 12.59
C PRO A 129 -13.03 14.97 11.90
N GLY A 130 -13.23 14.81 10.59
CA GLY A 130 -14.05 15.71 9.77
C GLY A 130 -13.31 16.94 9.22
N LEU A 131 -12.12 17.27 9.74
CA LEU A 131 -11.27 18.29 9.12
C LEU A 131 -10.54 17.67 7.92
N LEU A 132 -10.99 18.01 6.72
CA LEU A 132 -10.49 17.50 5.45
C LEU A 132 -9.99 18.63 4.56
N GLU A 133 -8.89 18.39 3.86
CA GLU A 133 -8.39 19.25 2.79
C GLU A 133 -8.19 18.43 1.52
N VAL A 134 -8.51 19.01 0.36
CA VAL A 134 -8.38 18.30 -0.93
C VAL A 134 -6.93 18.34 -1.40
N ALA A 135 -6.32 17.15 -1.52
CA ALA A 135 -5.10 16.95 -2.29
C ALA A 135 -5.45 16.57 -3.74
N GLU A 136 -4.82 17.21 -4.72
CA GLU A 136 -5.15 17.02 -6.12
C GLU A 136 -3.94 16.96 -7.07
N GLY A 137 -4.13 16.26 -8.19
CA GLY A 137 -3.15 16.12 -9.26
C GLY A 137 -3.64 15.16 -10.33
N ALA A 138 -2.74 14.58 -11.13
CA ALA A 138 -3.11 13.72 -12.26
C ALA A 138 -3.89 12.45 -11.85
N LEU A 139 -3.70 11.95 -10.62
CA LEU A 139 -4.42 10.78 -10.09
C LEU A 139 -5.89 11.10 -9.75
N GLY A 140 -6.23 12.37 -9.52
CA GLY A 140 -7.57 12.83 -9.14
C GLY A 140 -7.54 13.86 -8.02
N ARG A 141 -8.70 14.03 -7.37
CA ARG A 141 -8.93 14.93 -6.23
C ARG A 141 -9.38 14.09 -5.04
N PHE A 142 -8.71 14.22 -3.91
CA PHE A 142 -8.92 13.37 -2.74
C PHE A 142 -9.04 14.24 -1.48
N PRO A 143 -10.20 14.27 -0.80
CA PRO A 143 -10.31 14.86 0.53
C PRO A 143 -9.54 14.00 1.53
N LEU A 144 -8.48 14.55 2.13
CA LEU A 144 -7.63 13.86 3.11
C LEU A 144 -7.67 14.59 4.46
N GLY A 145 -7.48 13.86 5.55
CA GLY A 145 -7.43 14.38 6.91
C GLY A 145 -6.60 13.46 7.80
N LEU A 146 -6.86 13.44 9.11
CA LEU A 146 -6.21 12.59 10.13
C LEU A 146 -4.71 12.87 10.34
N TRP A 147 -3.88 12.69 9.31
CA TRP A 147 -2.44 12.92 9.36
C TRP A 147 -1.99 13.70 8.13
N ARG A 148 -1.15 14.71 8.35
CA ARG A 148 -0.56 15.52 7.28
C ARG A 148 0.88 15.86 7.63
N GLU A 149 1.76 15.81 6.64
CA GLU A 149 3.18 16.14 6.78
C GLU A 149 3.53 17.32 5.88
N TRP A 150 4.32 18.24 6.42
CA TRP A 150 4.88 19.35 5.65
C TRP A 150 6.23 18.91 5.13
N VAL A 151 6.35 18.88 3.81
CA VAL A 151 7.55 18.40 3.13
C VAL A 151 8.30 19.58 2.51
N GLU A 152 9.59 19.64 2.77
CA GLU A 152 10.57 20.47 2.06
C GLU A 152 11.34 19.57 1.09
N ALA A 153 11.26 19.85 -0.21
CA ALA A 153 11.92 19.06 -1.25
C ALA A 153 12.12 19.90 -2.52
N PRO A 154 13.12 19.58 -3.36
CA PRO A 154 13.21 20.09 -4.73
C PRO A 154 12.22 19.40 -5.69
N LEU A 155 11.57 18.31 -5.24
CA LEU A 155 10.65 17.50 -6.03
C LEU A 155 9.33 18.23 -6.28
N LYS A 156 8.81 18.13 -7.51
CA LYS A 156 7.44 18.53 -7.80
C LYS A 156 6.48 17.45 -7.28
N PRO A 157 5.51 17.78 -6.40
CA PRO A 157 4.57 16.79 -5.91
C PRO A 157 3.62 16.30 -7.00
N LEU A 158 3.24 15.02 -6.91
CA LEU A 158 2.23 14.38 -7.76
C LEU A 158 0.79 14.72 -7.32
N LEU A 159 0.62 14.98 -6.03
CA LEU A 159 -0.62 15.49 -5.43
C LEU A 159 -0.28 16.69 -4.54
N THR A 160 -1.08 17.75 -4.63
CA THR A 160 -0.87 19.01 -3.90
C THR A 160 -2.14 19.41 -3.16
N PHE A 161 -2.00 19.83 -1.91
CA PHE A 161 -3.06 20.45 -1.13
C PHE A 161 -3.37 21.88 -1.61
N GLN A 162 -4.43 22.49 -1.09
CA GLN A 162 -4.89 23.82 -1.54
C GLN A 162 -3.90 24.94 -1.18
N ASP A 163 -3.15 24.76 -0.10
CA ASP A 163 -2.08 25.67 0.33
C ASP A 163 -0.74 25.48 -0.43
N GLY A 164 -0.71 24.61 -1.44
CA GLY A 164 0.46 24.35 -2.26
C GLY A 164 1.43 23.31 -1.69
N LYS A 165 1.19 22.74 -0.51
CA LYS A 165 2.04 21.67 0.06
C LYS A 165 1.76 20.35 -0.65
N GLY A 166 2.80 19.61 -1.00
CA GLY A 166 2.63 18.29 -1.63
C GLY A 166 2.20 17.20 -0.64
N ALA A 167 1.33 16.31 -1.10
CA ALA A 167 0.81 15.14 -0.40
C ALA A 167 1.44 13.82 -0.89
N LEU A 168 1.96 13.78 -2.12
CA LEU A 168 2.60 12.60 -2.72
C LEU A 168 3.81 13.03 -3.54
N TYR A 169 4.94 12.36 -3.34
CA TYR A 169 6.20 12.62 -4.03
C TYR A 169 6.74 11.35 -4.67
N GLN A 170 7.54 11.50 -5.71
CA GLN A 170 8.22 10.41 -6.39
C GLN A 170 9.62 10.84 -6.82
N GLU A 171 10.59 9.95 -6.64
CA GLU A 171 11.95 10.03 -7.19
C GLU A 171 12.30 8.64 -7.74
N GLY A 172 12.46 8.53 -9.07
CA GLY A 172 12.62 7.23 -9.73
C GLY A 172 11.48 6.26 -9.37
N GLN A 173 11.85 5.08 -8.85
CA GLN A 173 10.91 4.03 -8.44
C GLN A 173 10.38 4.17 -7.00
N TYR A 174 10.81 5.20 -6.27
CA TYR A 174 10.47 5.40 -4.87
C TYR A 174 9.42 6.50 -4.71
N LEU A 175 8.33 6.17 -4.02
CA LEU A 175 7.25 7.12 -3.70
C LEU A 175 7.16 7.35 -2.20
N TYR A 176 6.78 8.57 -1.81
CA TYR A 176 6.52 8.94 -0.42
C TYR A 176 5.17 9.64 -0.30
N LEU A 177 4.27 9.07 0.50
CA LEU A 177 2.98 9.64 0.83
C LEU A 177 3.08 10.45 2.13
N ALA A 178 2.84 11.76 2.04
CA ALA A 178 2.97 12.73 3.12
C ALA A 178 1.64 13.02 3.84
N ALA A 179 0.67 12.10 3.78
CA ALA A 179 -0.65 12.25 4.40
C ALA A 179 -1.27 10.87 4.68
N TRP A 180 -2.27 10.84 5.57
CA TRP A 180 -3.10 9.64 5.73
C TRP A 180 -3.91 9.39 4.44
N PRO A 181 -3.80 8.20 3.81
CA PRO A 181 -4.55 7.90 2.59
C PRO A 181 -6.04 7.68 2.90
N SER A 182 -6.91 8.19 2.03
CA SER A 182 -8.29 7.70 1.96
C SER A 182 -8.34 6.35 1.22
N PRO A 183 -9.40 5.53 1.38
CA PRO A 183 -9.57 4.31 0.59
C PRO A 183 -9.56 4.55 -0.93
N GLU A 184 -10.08 5.70 -1.37
CA GLU A 184 -10.13 6.12 -2.77
C GLU A 184 -8.74 6.47 -3.29
N LEU A 185 -7.95 7.22 -2.50
CA LEU A 185 -6.57 7.53 -2.85
C LEU A 185 -5.74 6.24 -2.90
N ALA A 186 -5.81 5.38 -1.89
CA ALA A 186 -5.08 4.12 -1.88
C ALA A 186 -5.45 3.23 -3.07
N GLY A 187 -6.75 3.11 -3.39
CA GLY A 187 -7.21 2.36 -4.56
C GLY A 187 -6.69 2.92 -5.88
N ARG A 188 -6.79 4.24 -6.10
CA ARG A 188 -6.30 4.87 -7.34
C ARG A 188 -4.80 4.86 -7.47
N LEU A 189 -4.08 5.17 -6.39
CA LEU A 189 -2.62 5.15 -6.35
C LEU A 189 -2.11 3.75 -6.64
N LEU A 190 -2.58 2.73 -5.92
CA LEU A 190 -2.11 1.36 -6.11
C LEU A 190 -2.51 0.79 -7.48
N SER A 191 -3.66 1.19 -8.03
CA SER A 191 -4.04 0.83 -9.40
C SER A 191 -3.06 1.43 -10.43
N ALA A 192 -2.71 2.71 -10.28
CA ALA A 192 -1.75 3.37 -11.15
C ALA A 192 -0.35 2.74 -11.06
N LEU A 193 0.14 2.49 -9.83
CA LEU A 193 1.44 1.85 -9.61
C LEU A 193 1.47 0.41 -10.13
N ALA A 194 0.39 -0.35 -9.96
CA ALA A 194 0.27 -1.69 -10.52
C ALA A 194 0.33 -1.66 -12.06
N ALA A 195 -0.36 -0.71 -12.70
CA ALA A 195 -0.31 -0.53 -14.15
C ALA A 195 1.09 -0.13 -14.65
N GLU A 196 1.76 0.79 -13.96
CA GLU A 196 3.15 1.20 -14.24
C GLU A 196 4.12 0.01 -14.12
N ALA A 197 3.90 -0.85 -13.13
CA ALA A 197 4.67 -2.08 -12.93
C ALA A 197 4.25 -3.24 -13.87
N GLY A 198 3.35 -3.00 -14.83
CA GLY A 198 2.90 -4.01 -15.81
C GLY A 198 1.96 -5.08 -15.25
N LEU A 199 1.40 -4.87 -14.05
CA LEU A 199 0.44 -5.78 -13.44
C LEU A 199 -0.97 -5.53 -13.98
N LYS A 200 -1.68 -6.63 -14.26
CA LYS A 200 -3.13 -6.59 -14.54
C LYS A 200 -3.88 -6.43 -13.22
N VAL A 201 -4.80 -5.47 -13.18
CA VAL A 201 -5.69 -5.22 -12.03
C VAL A 201 -7.14 -5.40 -12.44
N LEU A 202 -7.98 -5.76 -11.46
CA LEU A 202 -9.43 -5.89 -11.62
C LEU A 202 -10.12 -4.97 -10.61
N SER A 203 -11.18 -4.27 -11.03
CA SER A 203 -12.03 -3.55 -10.09
C SER A 203 -13.06 -4.53 -9.49
N LEU A 204 -12.69 -5.25 -8.43
CA LEU A 204 -13.58 -6.26 -7.84
C LEU A 204 -14.80 -5.61 -7.13
N PRO A 205 -15.99 -6.25 -7.19
CA PRO A 205 -17.10 -5.92 -6.32
C PRO A 205 -16.71 -5.97 -4.84
N GLU A 206 -17.42 -5.21 -4.00
CA GLU A 206 -17.07 -5.00 -2.58
C GLU A 206 -16.82 -6.30 -1.81
N GLY A 207 -17.66 -7.31 -2.01
CA GLY A 207 -17.59 -8.61 -1.33
C GLY A 207 -16.72 -9.68 -2.00
N LEU A 208 -16.23 -9.46 -3.23
CA LEU A 208 -15.49 -10.47 -3.99
C LEU A 208 -13.98 -10.35 -3.76
N ARG A 209 -13.31 -11.46 -3.47
CA ARG A 209 -11.85 -11.52 -3.30
C ARG A 209 -11.24 -12.67 -4.08
N LEU A 210 -10.08 -12.43 -4.67
CA LEU A 210 -9.32 -13.43 -5.40
C LEU A 210 -8.07 -13.88 -4.63
N ARG A 211 -7.61 -15.11 -4.85
CA ARG A 211 -6.27 -15.57 -4.45
C ARG A 211 -5.79 -16.61 -5.45
N ARG A 212 -4.53 -16.52 -5.88
CA ARG A 212 -3.90 -17.50 -6.75
C ARG A 212 -3.10 -18.53 -5.98
N ARG A 213 -3.01 -19.71 -6.57
CA ARG A 213 -2.15 -20.81 -6.10
C ARG A 213 -1.70 -21.61 -7.33
N GLY A 214 -0.46 -21.40 -7.76
CA GLY A 214 0.03 -21.91 -9.04
C GLY A 214 -0.88 -21.43 -10.18
N PRO A 215 -1.34 -22.31 -11.09
CA PRO A 215 -2.21 -21.93 -12.20
C PRO A 215 -3.69 -21.78 -11.78
N TRP A 216 -4.03 -21.89 -10.48
CA TRP A 216 -5.42 -21.83 -10.03
C TRP A 216 -5.76 -20.48 -9.43
N VAL A 217 -6.97 -20.00 -9.66
CA VAL A 217 -7.56 -18.83 -9.00
C VAL A 217 -8.74 -19.26 -8.16
N PHE A 218 -8.77 -18.77 -6.93
CA PHE A 218 -9.88 -18.91 -6.00
C PHE A 218 -10.61 -17.59 -5.92
N ALA A 219 -11.92 -17.58 -6.15
CA ALA A 219 -12.80 -16.47 -5.87
C ALA A 219 -13.67 -16.78 -4.65
N PHE A 220 -13.72 -15.85 -3.70
CA PHE A 220 -14.54 -15.93 -2.50
C PHE A 220 -15.52 -14.76 -2.47
N ASN A 221 -16.81 -15.05 -2.36
CA ASN A 221 -17.83 -14.02 -2.23
C ASN A 221 -18.34 -13.92 -0.78
N TYR A 222 -17.99 -12.82 -0.13
CA TYR A 222 -18.40 -12.52 1.25
C TYR A 222 -19.75 -11.79 1.35
N GLY A 223 -20.34 -11.35 0.23
CA GLY A 223 -21.44 -10.38 0.24
C GLY A 223 -22.78 -10.97 -0.23
N PRO A 224 -23.91 -10.32 0.12
CA PRO A 224 -25.21 -10.98 0.26
C PRO A 224 -25.86 -11.43 -1.06
N GLU A 225 -25.26 -11.04 -2.19
CA GLU A 225 -25.76 -11.33 -3.53
C GLU A 225 -24.74 -12.15 -4.32
N ALA A 226 -25.22 -12.89 -5.30
CA ALA A 226 -24.35 -13.60 -6.22
C ALA A 226 -23.58 -12.60 -7.10
N VAL A 227 -22.33 -12.93 -7.41
CA VAL A 227 -21.45 -12.13 -8.28
C VAL A 227 -20.79 -13.01 -9.33
N GLU A 228 -20.38 -12.41 -10.45
CA GLU A 228 -19.62 -13.12 -11.46
C GLU A 228 -18.13 -13.18 -11.08
N ALA A 229 -17.54 -14.38 -11.09
CA ALA A 229 -16.11 -14.57 -11.02
C ALA A 229 -15.44 -14.06 -12.32
N PRO A 230 -14.39 -13.24 -12.23
CA PRO A 230 -13.72 -12.64 -13.39
C PRO A 230 -12.76 -13.62 -14.09
N ALA A 231 -13.19 -14.87 -14.25
CA ALA A 231 -12.44 -15.87 -14.99
C ALA A 231 -12.44 -15.52 -16.49
N PRO A 232 -11.32 -15.67 -17.22
CA PRO A 232 -11.30 -15.58 -18.68
C PRO A 232 -12.34 -16.48 -19.34
N GLU A 233 -12.81 -16.11 -20.53
CA GLU A 233 -13.73 -16.95 -21.30
C GLU A 233 -13.09 -18.32 -21.60
N GLY A 234 -13.87 -19.39 -21.49
CA GLY A 234 -13.37 -20.76 -21.66
C GLY A 234 -12.57 -21.34 -20.48
N SER A 235 -12.40 -20.59 -19.38
CA SER A 235 -11.71 -21.11 -18.18
C SER A 235 -12.35 -22.40 -17.66
N ARG A 236 -11.52 -23.37 -17.28
CA ARG A 236 -11.99 -24.62 -16.66
C ARG A 236 -12.22 -24.42 -15.16
N PHE A 237 -13.46 -24.50 -14.72
CA PHE A 237 -13.81 -24.50 -13.30
C PHE A 237 -13.54 -25.89 -12.69
N LEU A 238 -12.78 -25.90 -11.60
CA LEU A 238 -12.46 -27.08 -10.81
C LEU A 238 -13.45 -27.27 -9.65
N LEU A 239 -14.01 -26.16 -9.15
CA LEU A 239 -14.99 -26.13 -8.09
C LEU A 239 -15.90 -24.90 -8.26
N GLY A 240 -17.19 -25.06 -7.98
CA GLY A 240 -18.17 -24.00 -8.19
C GLY A 240 -18.37 -23.68 -9.67
N GLY A 241 -18.75 -22.44 -9.98
CA GLY A 241 -18.96 -21.96 -11.34
C GLY A 241 -18.72 -20.46 -11.47
N ARG A 242 -18.99 -19.92 -12.67
CA ARG A 242 -18.79 -18.50 -12.97
C ARG A 242 -19.63 -17.57 -12.10
N TRP A 243 -20.83 -17.98 -11.72
CA TRP A 243 -21.64 -17.24 -10.74
C TRP A 243 -21.35 -17.78 -9.34
N VAL A 244 -20.78 -16.94 -8.48
CA VAL A 244 -20.43 -17.28 -7.10
C VAL A 244 -21.52 -16.75 -6.18
N GLY A 245 -22.27 -17.66 -5.56
CA GLY A 245 -23.32 -17.32 -4.59
C GLY A 245 -22.78 -16.58 -3.37
N PRO A 246 -23.66 -15.98 -2.56
CA PRO A 246 -23.26 -15.36 -1.30
C PRO A 246 -22.69 -16.42 -0.34
N CYS A 247 -21.61 -16.08 0.38
CA CYS A 247 -20.89 -16.99 1.28
C CYS A 247 -20.39 -18.27 0.60
N ASP A 248 -20.11 -18.19 -0.71
CA ASP A 248 -19.65 -19.31 -1.54
C ASP A 248 -18.32 -18.98 -2.23
N LEU A 249 -17.77 -19.96 -2.95
CA LEU A 249 -16.50 -19.84 -3.66
C LEU A 249 -16.52 -20.53 -5.02
N ALA A 250 -15.59 -20.13 -5.87
CA ALA A 250 -15.27 -20.81 -7.12
C ALA A 250 -13.76 -20.96 -7.30
N VAL A 251 -13.35 -21.99 -8.04
CA VAL A 251 -11.95 -22.25 -8.38
C VAL A 251 -11.85 -22.58 -9.87
N TRP A 252 -10.94 -21.92 -10.59
CA TRP A 252 -10.66 -22.21 -12.00
C TRP A 252 -9.17 -22.23 -12.31
N GLU A 253 -8.82 -22.88 -13.43
CA GLU A 253 -7.47 -22.79 -14.03
C GLU A 253 -7.36 -21.50 -14.84
N GLU A 254 -6.43 -20.62 -14.46
CA GLU A 254 -6.07 -19.43 -15.23
C GLU A 254 -5.22 -19.87 -16.42
N ALA A 255 -5.71 -19.58 -17.63
CA ALA A 255 -5.11 -19.99 -18.90
C ALA A 255 -3.77 -19.29 -19.19
#